data_AF-A0A2Z4LLK0-F1
#
_entry.id   AF-A0A2Z4LLK0-F1
#
_cell.length_a   1.000
_cell.length_b   1.000
_cell.length_c   1.000
_cell.angle_alpha   90.00
_cell.angle_beta   90.00
_cell.angle_gamma   90.00
#
_symmetry.space_group_name_H-M   'P 1'
#
loop_
_entity.id
_entity.type
_entity.pdbx_description
1 polymer ?
#
loop_
_entity_poly.entity_id
_entity_poly.type
_entity_poly.pdbx_seq_one_letter_code
_entity_poly.pdbx_strand_id
1 'polypeptide(L)'
;MKKSKKIFLYSTLAVITPLSIGSLALSCACNGEKSNAFAQNYIIENNSFFNKETGTLDLSKEKITAIPDGAFAKRTLELFKTSKEIRVIDFEKTPIKHIILPETLTSIGKAAFESLELESITFSNPTDVEVTIDKKAFYDNKLKSIDFGERKFILKDLAFAENELTSVTLNVSINSLAYGVFSGNKLTTIDLTHVKSINSLALAGNKIAKLTLPAELIASNFDFLDKQKLSSPETKVNLTINNATLKETFKKELQTNPDKYNWTITE
;
A
#
# COMPACT_ATOMS: atom_id res chain seq x y z
N MET A 1 -10.84 -64.73 27.07
CA MET A 1 -11.21 -63.32 27.31
C MET A 1 -10.07 -62.41 26.88
N LYS A 2 -10.11 -61.85 25.66
CA LYS A 2 -9.10 -60.92 25.12
C LYS A 2 -9.44 -59.49 25.60
N LYS A 3 -8.59 -58.85 26.41
CA LYS A 3 -8.73 -57.44 26.78
C LYS A 3 -8.22 -56.57 25.63
N SER A 4 -9.10 -55.86 24.94
CA SER A 4 -8.70 -54.86 23.94
C SER A 4 -8.17 -53.62 24.66
N LYS A 5 -6.91 -53.25 24.41
CA LYS A 5 -6.39 -51.93 24.81
C LYS A 5 -6.98 -50.89 23.85
N LYS A 6 -7.91 -50.07 24.35
CA LYS A 6 -8.33 -48.85 23.66
C LYS A 6 -7.16 -47.86 23.70
N ILE A 7 -6.55 -47.64 22.54
CA ILE A 7 -5.58 -46.57 22.34
C ILE A 7 -6.38 -45.27 22.24
N PHE A 8 -6.35 -44.46 23.29
CA PHE A 8 -6.83 -43.09 23.23
C PHE A 8 -5.80 -42.27 22.44
N LEU A 9 -6.10 -42.05 21.15
CA LEU A 9 -5.43 -41.02 20.34
C LEU A 9 -5.90 -39.66 20.88
N TYR A 10 -5.15 -39.09 21.81
CA TYR A 10 -5.24 -37.66 22.09
C TYR A 10 -4.64 -36.93 20.89
N SER A 11 -5.48 -36.55 19.93
CA SER A 11 -5.13 -35.49 18.98
C SER A 11 -5.10 -34.18 19.78
N THR A 12 -3.96 -33.88 20.40
CA THR A 12 -3.69 -32.53 20.87
C THR A 12 -3.63 -31.66 19.61
N LEU A 13 -4.73 -30.98 19.30
CA LEU A 13 -4.62 -29.70 18.60
C LEU A 13 -3.67 -28.88 19.47
N ALA A 14 -2.41 -28.79 19.05
CA ALA A 14 -1.54 -27.76 19.56
C ALA A 14 -2.16 -26.46 19.07
N VAL A 15 -2.99 -25.85 19.92
CA VAL A 15 -3.23 -24.42 19.86
C VAL A 15 -1.86 -23.82 20.13
N ILE A 16 -1.08 -23.64 19.08
CA ILE A 16 0.08 -22.76 19.12
C ILE A 16 -0.55 -21.39 19.29
N THR A 17 -0.81 -21.00 20.54
CA THR A 17 -0.97 -19.59 20.86
C THR A 17 0.25 -18.92 20.25
N PRO A 18 0.10 -17.92 19.34
CA PRO A 18 1.25 -17.19 18.85
C PRO A 18 2.04 -16.78 20.08
N LEU A 19 3.32 -17.16 20.15
CA LEU A 19 4.18 -16.66 21.21
C LEU A 19 4.01 -15.14 21.13
N SER A 20 3.43 -14.54 22.16
CA SER A 20 3.50 -13.11 22.34
C SER A 20 4.96 -12.81 22.68
N ILE A 21 5.82 -12.88 21.68
CA ILE A 21 7.10 -12.19 21.73
C ILE A 21 6.67 -10.74 21.75
N GLY A 22 6.62 -10.18 22.96
CA GLY A 22 6.20 -8.82 23.20
C GLY A 22 6.84 -7.92 22.16
N SER A 23 6.03 -7.06 21.56
CA SER A 23 6.42 -6.07 20.56
C SER A 23 7.52 -5.18 21.10
N LEU A 24 8.78 -5.63 21.00
CA LEU A 24 9.94 -4.76 21.00
C LEU A 24 10.13 -4.32 19.55
N ALA A 25 9.21 -3.47 19.09
CA ALA A 25 9.51 -2.56 18.01
C ALA A 25 10.54 -1.56 18.57
N LEU A 26 11.83 -1.85 18.39
CA LEU A 26 12.83 -0.77 18.34
C LEU A 26 13.15 -0.55 16.87
N SER A 27 12.43 0.40 16.28
CA SER A 27 12.90 1.11 15.10
C SER A 27 14.17 1.87 15.46
N CYS A 28 15.23 1.66 14.70
CA CYS A 28 15.99 2.76 14.12
C CYS A 28 16.84 2.25 12.96
N ALA A 29 16.93 3.09 11.94
CA ALA A 29 17.58 2.84 10.67
C ALA A 29 19.05 2.39 10.79
N CYS A 30 19.50 1.66 9.76
CA CYS A 30 20.89 1.39 9.42
C CYS A 30 21.67 0.51 10.42
N ASN A 31 21.56 -0.82 10.28
CA ASN A 31 22.65 -1.83 10.45
C ASN A 31 22.07 -3.22 10.76
N GLY A 32 22.03 -4.10 9.77
CA GLY A 32 21.91 -5.56 9.94
C GLY A 32 20.60 -6.05 10.56
N GLU A 33 19.71 -6.60 9.73
CA GLU A 33 18.44 -7.19 10.15
C GLU A 33 18.63 -8.27 11.24
N LYS A 34 18.32 -7.91 12.48
CA LYS A 34 17.65 -8.87 13.35
C LYS A 34 16.28 -9.09 12.72
N SER A 35 16.21 -10.14 11.89
CA SER A 35 15.01 -10.85 11.43
C SER A 35 13.72 -10.26 12.00
N ASN A 36 12.93 -9.60 11.15
CA ASN A 36 11.67 -8.97 11.56
C ASN A 36 10.74 -10.01 12.21
N ALA A 37 10.78 -10.11 13.55
CA ALA A 37 10.07 -11.15 14.29
C ALA A 37 8.55 -11.05 14.13
N PHE A 38 8.05 -9.88 13.72
CA PHE A 38 6.63 -9.68 13.48
C PHE A 38 6.11 -10.60 12.37
N ALA A 39 6.69 -10.55 11.17
CA ALA A 39 6.20 -11.33 10.04
C ALA A 39 6.36 -12.83 10.27
N GLN A 40 7.42 -13.25 10.98
CA GLN A 40 7.65 -14.67 11.31
C GLN A 40 6.44 -15.32 11.97
N ASN A 41 5.69 -14.62 12.82
CA ASN A 41 4.50 -15.16 13.46
C ASN A 41 3.39 -15.54 12.47
N TYR A 42 3.39 -14.96 11.26
CA TYR A 42 2.32 -15.09 10.28
C TYR A 42 2.72 -15.83 9.01
N ILE A 43 3.96 -16.33 8.91
CA ILE A 43 4.48 -16.98 7.68
C ILE A 43 5.11 -18.36 7.87
N ILE A 44 4.86 -19.02 9.00
CA ILE A 44 5.36 -20.37 9.30
C ILE A 44 4.52 -21.40 8.54
N GLU A 45 5.13 -22.46 7.99
CA GLU A 45 4.44 -23.44 7.12
C GLU A 45 3.21 -24.11 7.73
N ASN A 46 3.15 -24.24 9.05
CA ASN A 46 2.07 -24.91 9.77
C ASN A 46 1.00 -23.94 10.29
N ASN A 47 1.01 -22.67 9.84
CA ASN A 47 0.03 -21.69 10.29
C ASN A 47 -1.24 -21.69 9.43
N SER A 48 -2.32 -21.14 9.99
CA SER A 48 -3.60 -20.98 9.32
C SER A 48 -3.76 -19.63 8.61
N PHE A 49 -2.73 -18.76 8.65
CA PHE A 49 -2.81 -17.39 8.15
C PHE A 49 -2.52 -17.30 6.67
N PHE A 50 -1.68 -18.19 6.12
CA PHE A 50 -1.35 -18.18 4.71
C PHE A 50 -2.01 -19.35 3.96
N ASN A 51 -2.89 -19.02 3.02
CA ASN A 51 -3.42 -19.98 2.07
C ASN A 51 -2.50 -20.09 0.85
N LYS A 52 -1.79 -21.22 0.73
CA LYS A 52 -0.83 -21.49 -0.36
C LYS A 52 -1.48 -21.63 -1.73
N GLU A 53 -2.76 -22.03 -1.80
CA GLU A 53 -3.47 -22.22 -3.07
C GLU A 53 -3.85 -20.87 -3.69
N THR A 54 -4.30 -19.93 -2.85
CA THR A 54 -4.71 -18.59 -3.29
C THR A 54 -3.58 -17.56 -3.20
N GLY A 55 -2.53 -17.82 -2.43
CA GLY A 55 -1.51 -16.83 -2.09
C GLY A 55 -2.02 -15.75 -1.13
N THR A 56 -3.05 -16.05 -0.33
CA THR A 56 -3.67 -15.08 0.58
C THR A 56 -3.05 -15.15 1.97
N LEU A 57 -2.53 -14.01 2.46
CA LEU A 57 -2.22 -13.80 3.87
C LEU A 57 -3.43 -13.14 4.56
N ASP A 58 -4.16 -13.91 5.35
CA ASP A 58 -5.32 -13.45 6.09
C ASP A 58 -4.94 -13.08 7.53
N LEU A 59 -4.90 -11.78 7.80
CA LEU A 59 -4.66 -11.21 9.13
C LEU A 59 -5.96 -10.69 9.77
N SER A 60 -7.13 -10.93 9.15
CA SER A 60 -8.41 -10.30 9.54
C SER A 60 -8.84 -10.57 10.98
N LYS A 61 -8.53 -11.76 11.49
CA LYS A 61 -8.91 -12.23 12.84
C LYS A 61 -7.93 -11.80 13.93
N GLU A 62 -6.81 -11.21 13.56
CA GLU A 62 -5.76 -10.84 14.48
C GLU A 62 -6.00 -9.44 15.05
N LYS A 63 -5.63 -9.24 16.31
CA LYS A 63 -5.73 -7.94 17.00
C LYS A 63 -4.49 -7.08 16.74
N ILE A 64 -4.08 -6.98 15.48
CA ILE A 64 -2.92 -6.19 15.07
C ILE A 64 -3.33 -4.73 14.95
N THR A 65 -2.67 -3.87 15.71
CA THR A 65 -2.87 -2.41 15.65
C THR A 65 -1.83 -1.73 14.75
N ALA A 66 -0.65 -2.31 14.59
CA ALA A 66 0.41 -1.76 13.75
C ALA A 66 1.16 -2.87 13.02
N ILE A 67 1.40 -2.67 11.73
CA ILE A 67 2.33 -3.48 10.95
C ILE A 67 3.65 -2.73 10.87
N PRO A 68 4.76 -3.25 11.44
CA PRO A 68 6.02 -2.53 11.50
C PRO A 68 6.67 -2.25 10.15
N ASP A 69 7.64 -1.34 10.14
CA ASP A 69 8.49 -1.06 8.99
C ASP A 69 9.09 -2.35 8.41
N GLY A 70 8.99 -2.49 7.09
CA GLY A 70 9.53 -3.64 6.35
C GLY A 70 9.02 -5.00 6.80
N ALA A 71 7.91 -5.10 7.55
CA ALA A 71 7.35 -6.33 8.11
C ALA A 71 7.40 -7.51 7.11
N PHE A 72 6.77 -7.32 5.97
CA PHE A 72 6.62 -8.31 4.93
C PHE A 72 7.31 -7.89 3.62
N ALA A 73 8.19 -6.88 3.63
CA ALA A 73 8.92 -6.49 2.42
C ALA A 73 9.62 -7.71 1.81
N LYS A 74 9.67 -7.81 0.48
CA LYS A 74 10.27 -8.96 -0.21
C LYS A 74 11.67 -9.31 0.30
N ARG A 75 12.53 -8.30 0.45
CA ARG A 75 13.87 -8.47 1.00
C ARG A 75 13.84 -9.06 2.42
N THR A 76 12.92 -8.62 3.27
CA THR A 76 12.74 -9.17 4.63
C THR A 76 12.35 -10.64 4.57
N LEU A 77 11.41 -10.99 3.67
CA LEU A 77 10.95 -12.38 3.52
C LEU A 77 12.05 -13.30 2.99
N GLU A 78 12.86 -12.84 2.03
CA GLU A 78 14.01 -13.57 1.46
C GLU A 78 15.10 -13.87 2.50
N LEU A 79 15.21 -13.05 3.54
CA LEU A 79 16.21 -13.23 4.61
C LEU A 79 15.81 -14.27 5.65
N PHE A 80 14.53 -14.68 5.70
CA PHE A 80 14.11 -15.74 6.59
C PHE A 80 14.66 -17.08 6.12
N LYS A 81 15.78 -17.50 6.72
CA LYS A 81 16.33 -18.83 6.52
C LYS A 81 15.51 -19.85 7.30
N THR A 82 15.06 -20.89 6.61
CA THR A 82 14.52 -22.08 7.28
C THR A 82 15.60 -22.67 8.19
N SER A 83 15.30 -22.84 9.47
CA SER A 83 16.14 -23.58 10.41
C SER A 83 15.59 -24.99 10.60
N LYS A 84 16.30 -25.85 11.34
CA LYS A 84 15.77 -27.18 11.71
C LYS A 84 14.51 -27.08 12.58
N GLU A 85 14.29 -25.96 13.25
CA GLU A 85 13.23 -25.76 14.25
C GLU A 85 12.05 -24.95 13.69
N ILE A 86 12.28 -24.05 12.74
CA ILE A 86 11.24 -23.20 12.14
C ILE A 86 11.32 -23.34 10.61
N ARG A 87 10.25 -23.89 10.03
CA ARG A 87 10.04 -23.90 8.58
C ARG A 87 9.17 -22.71 8.20
N VAL A 88 9.77 -21.75 7.52
CA VAL A 88 9.10 -20.59 6.93
C VAL A 88 8.68 -20.94 5.50
N ILE A 89 7.55 -20.39 5.05
CA ILE A 89 7.08 -20.55 3.68
C ILE A 89 8.11 -19.95 2.71
N ASP A 90 8.46 -20.70 1.67
CA ASP A 90 9.28 -20.22 0.56
C ASP A 90 8.42 -19.34 -0.36
N PHE A 91 8.48 -18.02 -0.14
CA PHE A 91 7.72 -17.04 -0.91
C PHE A 91 8.29 -16.75 -2.31
N GLU A 92 9.50 -17.23 -2.63
CA GLU A 92 9.96 -17.24 -4.03
C GLU A 92 9.14 -18.24 -4.85
N LYS A 93 8.75 -19.37 -4.24
CA LYS A 93 7.90 -20.39 -4.87
C LYS A 93 6.41 -20.16 -4.65
N THR A 94 6.03 -19.55 -3.53
CA THR A 94 4.63 -19.43 -3.10
C THR A 94 4.33 -17.98 -2.70
N PRO A 95 4.27 -17.03 -3.66
CA PRO A 95 4.22 -15.60 -3.35
C PRO A 95 2.94 -15.21 -2.60
N ILE A 96 3.04 -14.17 -1.77
CA ILE A 96 1.87 -13.50 -1.19
C ILE A 96 1.28 -12.60 -2.27
N LYS A 97 0.06 -12.91 -2.71
CA LYS A 97 -0.67 -12.18 -3.74
C LYS A 97 -1.77 -11.30 -3.17
N HIS A 98 -2.34 -11.71 -2.06
CA HIS A 98 -3.50 -11.04 -1.47
C HIS A 98 -3.30 -10.87 0.03
N ILE A 99 -3.67 -9.72 0.57
CA ILE A 99 -3.64 -9.46 2.01
C ILE A 99 -5.00 -9.00 2.50
N ILE A 100 -5.48 -9.64 3.56
CA ILE A 100 -6.66 -9.21 4.30
C ILE A 100 -6.18 -8.62 5.62
N LEU A 101 -6.29 -7.30 5.77
CA LEU A 101 -5.84 -6.53 6.91
C LEU A 101 -6.93 -6.50 8.01
N PRO A 102 -6.56 -6.55 9.31
CA PRO A 102 -7.52 -6.58 10.40
C PRO A 102 -8.24 -5.26 10.62
N GLU A 103 -9.44 -5.34 11.19
CA GLU A 103 -10.25 -4.16 11.52
C GLU A 103 -9.57 -3.26 12.57
N THR A 104 -8.73 -3.81 13.46
CA THR A 104 -8.04 -3.08 14.53
C THR A 104 -6.85 -2.24 14.07
N LEU A 105 -6.49 -2.31 12.79
CA LEU A 105 -5.25 -1.74 12.26
C LEU A 105 -5.29 -0.19 12.25
N THR A 106 -4.28 0.46 12.82
CA THR A 106 -4.16 1.93 12.84
C THR A 106 -2.94 2.43 12.06
N SER A 107 -1.99 1.55 11.76
CA SER A 107 -0.79 1.94 11.01
C SER A 107 -0.17 0.80 10.22
N ILE A 108 0.35 1.15 9.04
CA ILE A 108 1.19 0.30 8.20
C ILE A 108 2.51 1.05 8.01
N GLY A 109 3.58 0.46 8.52
CA GLY A 109 4.91 1.05 8.56
C GLY A 109 5.56 1.19 7.20
N LYS A 110 6.70 1.89 7.22
CA LYS A 110 7.47 2.21 6.02
C LYS A 110 7.89 0.93 5.31
N ALA A 111 7.63 0.86 4.00
CA ALA A 111 7.96 -0.29 3.16
C ALA A 111 7.43 -1.65 3.68
N ALA A 112 6.38 -1.66 4.52
CA ALA A 112 5.90 -2.88 5.17
C ALA A 112 5.57 -4.02 4.19
N PHE A 113 5.13 -3.70 2.97
CA PHE A 113 4.75 -4.63 1.92
C PHE A 113 5.44 -4.31 0.57
N GLU A 114 6.64 -3.72 0.61
CA GLU A 114 7.39 -3.33 -0.60
C GLU A 114 7.80 -4.55 -1.44
N SER A 115 7.62 -4.47 -2.77
CA SER A 115 8.13 -5.43 -3.77
C SER A 115 7.59 -6.87 -3.66
N LEU A 116 6.37 -7.06 -3.15
CA LEU A 116 5.79 -8.40 -2.92
C LEU A 116 5.05 -9.01 -4.12
N GLU A 117 4.83 -8.23 -5.18
CA GLU A 117 3.92 -8.58 -6.28
C GLU A 117 2.45 -8.73 -5.86
N LEU A 118 2.03 -8.01 -4.80
CA LEU A 118 0.64 -8.04 -4.33
C LEU A 118 -0.33 -7.63 -5.43
N GLU A 119 -1.36 -8.45 -5.64
CA GLU A 119 -2.45 -8.20 -6.59
C GLU A 119 -3.65 -7.49 -5.92
N SER A 120 -3.87 -7.72 -4.62
CA SER A 120 -4.92 -7.01 -3.87
C SER A 120 -4.62 -6.85 -2.37
N ILE A 121 -5.21 -5.81 -1.81
CA ILE A 121 -5.33 -5.59 -0.36
C ILE A 121 -6.80 -5.40 -0.01
N THR A 122 -7.20 -5.81 1.18
CA THR A 122 -8.56 -5.60 1.69
C THR A 122 -8.49 -5.20 3.15
N PHE A 123 -9.12 -4.08 3.51
CA PHE A 123 -9.34 -3.72 4.90
C PHE A 123 -10.61 -4.43 5.40
N SER A 124 -10.48 -5.26 6.43
CA SER A 124 -11.66 -5.89 7.06
C SER A 124 -12.50 -4.80 7.72
N ASN A 125 -13.82 -4.87 7.53
CA ASN A 125 -14.90 -4.03 8.09
C ASN A 125 -14.62 -2.51 8.24
N PRO A 126 -15.53 -1.63 7.79
CA PRO A 126 -15.36 -0.19 8.04
C PRO A 126 -15.35 0.09 9.55
N THR A 127 -14.43 0.94 9.99
CA THR A 127 -14.35 1.46 11.37
C THR A 127 -14.06 2.95 11.33
N ASP A 128 -14.39 3.68 12.38
CA ASP A 128 -14.07 5.11 12.51
C ASP A 128 -12.59 5.39 12.83
N VAL A 129 -11.78 4.33 12.98
CA VAL A 129 -10.36 4.41 13.33
C VAL A 129 -9.53 4.74 12.10
N GLU A 130 -8.74 5.82 12.22
CA GLU A 130 -7.82 6.26 11.18
C GLU A 130 -6.65 5.29 10.99
N VAL A 131 -6.28 5.06 9.73
CA VAL A 131 -5.13 4.26 9.35
C VAL A 131 -4.09 5.14 8.67
N THR A 132 -2.89 5.18 9.23
CA THR A 132 -1.74 5.78 8.55
C THR A 132 -1.04 4.72 7.69
N ILE A 133 -0.92 4.98 6.39
CA ILE A 133 -0.15 4.17 5.45
C ILE A 133 1.15 4.92 5.16
N ASP A 134 2.25 4.45 5.74
CA ASP A 134 3.53 5.16 5.73
C ASP A 134 4.27 5.02 4.39
N LYS A 135 5.41 5.71 4.30
CA LYS A 135 6.21 5.87 3.10
C LYS A 135 6.50 4.52 2.46
N LYS A 136 6.18 4.39 1.18
CA LYS A 136 6.40 3.17 0.39
C LYS A 136 5.73 1.91 0.92
N ALA A 137 4.74 2.00 1.82
CA ALA A 137 4.14 0.82 2.45
C ALA A 137 3.72 -0.27 1.45
N PHE A 138 3.18 0.09 0.28
CA PHE A 138 2.81 -0.81 -0.81
C PHE A 138 3.54 -0.50 -2.13
N TYR A 139 4.73 0.10 -2.05
CA TYR A 139 5.55 0.43 -3.22
C TYR A 139 5.94 -0.82 -4.02
N ASP A 140 5.96 -0.70 -5.35
CA ASP A 140 6.42 -1.75 -6.27
C ASP A 140 5.62 -3.06 -6.12
N ASN A 141 4.33 -3.02 -6.44
CA ASN A 141 3.45 -4.18 -6.37
C ASN A 141 2.62 -4.30 -7.67
N LYS A 142 1.63 -5.20 -7.69
CA LYS A 142 0.75 -5.44 -8.83
C LYS A 142 -0.72 -5.10 -8.51
N LEU A 143 -0.95 -4.17 -7.58
CA LEU A 143 -2.31 -3.81 -7.14
C LEU A 143 -3.09 -3.24 -8.32
N LYS A 144 -4.27 -3.79 -8.59
CA LYS A 144 -5.11 -3.40 -9.74
C LYS A 144 -6.14 -2.33 -9.41
N SER A 145 -6.62 -2.33 -8.16
CA SER A 145 -7.58 -1.35 -7.66
C SER A 145 -7.45 -1.18 -6.16
N ILE A 146 -7.80 0.00 -5.66
CA ILE A 146 -7.96 0.25 -4.23
C ILE A 146 -9.28 0.96 -4.00
N ASP A 147 -10.07 0.42 -3.08
CA ASP A 147 -11.22 1.08 -2.51
C ASP A 147 -10.94 1.35 -1.03
N PHE A 148 -10.86 2.64 -0.67
CA PHE A 148 -10.65 3.05 0.72
C PHE A 148 -11.96 2.99 1.54
N GLY A 149 -13.12 2.78 0.91
CA GLY A 149 -14.41 2.74 1.60
C GLY A 149 -14.62 3.97 2.49
N GLU A 150 -15.24 3.78 3.66
CA GLU A 150 -15.56 4.87 4.60
C GLU A 150 -14.51 5.09 5.72
N ARG A 151 -13.45 4.26 5.77
CA ARG A 151 -12.45 4.35 6.83
C ARG A 151 -11.55 5.57 6.63
N LYS A 152 -11.05 6.17 7.71
CA LYS A 152 -10.16 7.33 7.62
C LYS A 152 -8.73 6.90 7.25
N PHE A 153 -8.10 7.59 6.30
CA PHE A 153 -6.74 7.29 5.86
C PHE A 153 -5.84 8.51 5.79
N ILE A 154 -4.60 8.33 6.25
CA ILE A 154 -3.48 9.23 5.95
C ILE A 154 -2.51 8.47 5.06
N LEU A 155 -2.27 8.98 3.85
CA LEU A 155 -1.35 8.39 2.89
C LEU A 155 -0.04 9.18 2.89
N LYS A 156 1.10 8.50 3.02
CA LYS A 156 2.44 9.10 2.95
C LYS A 156 3.08 8.88 1.59
N ASP A 157 4.27 9.46 1.44
CA ASP A 157 5.02 9.50 0.19
C ASP A 157 5.18 8.11 -0.45
N LEU A 158 4.88 8.01 -1.74
CA LEU A 158 5.07 6.81 -2.55
C LEU A 158 4.31 5.57 -2.01
N ALA A 159 3.32 5.75 -1.13
CA ALA A 159 2.65 4.63 -0.44
C ALA A 159 2.08 3.58 -1.41
N PHE A 160 1.57 4.00 -2.58
CA PHE A 160 1.03 3.15 -3.63
C PHE A 160 1.69 3.40 -4.99
N ALA A 161 2.93 3.88 -4.99
CA ALA A 161 3.68 4.09 -6.22
C ALA A 161 4.15 2.76 -6.84
N GLU A 162 4.40 2.77 -8.15
CA GLU A 162 4.86 1.62 -8.94
C GLU A 162 3.94 0.42 -8.75
N ASN A 163 2.71 0.56 -9.21
CA ASN A 163 1.68 -0.48 -9.13
C ASN A 163 0.95 -0.59 -10.47
N GLU A 164 -0.12 -1.37 -10.52
CA GLU A 164 -0.94 -1.55 -11.73
C GLU A 164 -2.34 -0.94 -11.60
N LEU A 165 -2.51 0.08 -10.73
CA LEU A 165 -3.82 0.61 -10.38
C LEU A 165 -4.50 1.21 -11.61
N THR A 166 -5.65 0.65 -11.97
CA THR A 166 -6.53 1.19 -13.01
C THR A 166 -7.69 2.00 -12.42
N SER A 167 -7.97 1.80 -11.12
CA SER A 167 -9.02 2.51 -10.39
C SER A 167 -8.61 2.71 -8.93
N VAL A 168 -8.84 3.93 -8.43
CA VAL A 168 -8.71 4.28 -7.02
C VAL A 168 -9.95 5.06 -6.62
N THR A 169 -10.67 4.56 -5.62
CA THR A 169 -11.80 5.26 -5.00
C THR A 169 -11.31 5.97 -3.75
N LEU A 170 -11.10 7.29 -3.85
CA LEU A 170 -10.78 8.13 -2.70
C LEU A 170 -12.04 8.40 -1.87
N ASN A 171 -11.86 8.60 -0.57
CA ASN A 171 -12.92 9.05 0.32
C ASN A 171 -12.58 10.44 0.91
N VAL A 172 -13.55 11.02 1.64
CA VAL A 172 -13.44 12.38 2.19
C VAL A 172 -12.29 12.58 3.19
N SER A 173 -11.76 11.50 3.77
CA SER A 173 -10.61 11.60 4.69
C SER A 173 -9.29 11.83 3.95
N ILE A 174 -9.18 11.36 2.70
CA ILE A 174 -8.00 11.53 1.85
C ILE A 174 -8.08 12.90 1.17
N ASN A 175 -7.82 13.94 1.97
CA ASN A 175 -7.85 15.32 1.51
C ASN A 175 -6.50 15.82 0.95
N SER A 176 -5.47 14.99 0.95
CA SER A 176 -4.13 15.33 0.45
C SER A 176 -3.50 14.17 -0.30
N LEU A 177 -2.93 14.44 -1.47
CA LEU A 177 -2.11 13.50 -2.21
C LEU A 177 -0.64 13.80 -1.93
N ALA A 178 0.01 12.90 -1.18
CA ALA A 178 1.42 13.01 -0.81
C ALA A 178 2.37 12.85 -2.02
N TYR A 179 3.67 13.10 -1.80
CA TYR A 179 4.66 13.03 -2.87
C TYR A 179 4.63 11.65 -3.54
N GLY A 180 4.38 11.63 -4.85
CA GLY A 180 4.33 10.41 -5.64
C GLY A 180 3.36 9.32 -5.15
N VAL A 181 2.34 9.64 -4.34
CA VAL A 181 1.52 8.62 -3.66
C VAL A 181 0.92 7.57 -4.61
N PHE A 182 0.54 7.95 -5.83
CA PHE A 182 0.03 7.06 -6.89
C PHE A 182 0.88 7.13 -8.16
N SER A 183 2.17 7.50 -8.07
CA SER A 183 3.03 7.57 -9.25
C SER A 183 3.30 6.20 -9.87
N GLY A 184 3.50 6.11 -11.19
CA GLY A 184 3.85 4.84 -11.84
C GLY A 184 2.71 3.82 -11.78
N ASN A 185 1.50 4.24 -12.13
CA ASN A 185 0.30 3.40 -12.15
C ASN A 185 -0.37 3.42 -13.54
N LYS A 186 -1.56 2.84 -13.67
CA LYS A 186 -2.31 2.74 -14.93
C LYS A 186 -3.63 3.51 -14.89
N LEU A 187 -3.78 4.51 -14.01
CA LEU A 187 -5.02 5.26 -13.83
C LEU A 187 -5.36 6.02 -15.11
N THR A 188 -6.60 5.93 -15.55
CA THR A 188 -7.14 6.74 -16.66
C THR A 188 -7.98 7.92 -16.18
N THR A 189 -8.46 7.83 -14.93
CA THR A 189 -9.23 8.86 -14.23
C THR A 189 -8.98 8.71 -12.73
N ILE A 190 -9.23 9.79 -11.98
CA ILE A 190 -9.28 9.79 -10.53
C ILE A 190 -10.20 10.92 -10.09
N ASP A 191 -11.12 10.64 -9.16
CA ASP A 191 -11.99 11.67 -8.59
C ASP A 191 -11.22 12.43 -7.50
N LEU A 192 -11.02 13.73 -7.72
CA LEU A 192 -10.31 14.62 -6.80
C LEU A 192 -11.25 15.52 -6.01
N THR A 193 -12.58 15.33 -6.07
CA THR A 193 -13.58 16.28 -5.56
C THR A 193 -13.34 16.76 -4.13
N HIS A 194 -12.78 15.93 -3.25
CA HIS A 194 -12.51 16.24 -1.85
C HIS A 194 -11.03 16.58 -1.55
N VAL A 195 -10.16 16.53 -2.55
CA VAL A 195 -8.72 16.77 -2.39
C VAL A 195 -8.44 18.27 -2.28
N LYS A 196 -7.74 18.65 -1.20
CA LYS A 196 -7.33 20.02 -0.87
C LYS A 196 -5.88 20.32 -1.20
N SER A 197 -5.01 19.31 -1.26
CA SER A 197 -3.63 19.50 -1.70
C SER A 197 -3.07 18.35 -2.52
N ILE A 198 -2.24 18.67 -3.52
CA ILE A 198 -1.58 17.70 -4.40
C ILE A 198 -0.09 18.02 -4.46
N ASN A 199 0.75 17.11 -3.95
CA ASN A 199 2.19 17.28 -3.93
C ASN A 199 2.85 16.83 -5.25
N SER A 200 4.15 17.12 -5.36
CA SER A 200 4.97 16.74 -6.52
C SER A 200 4.84 15.26 -6.87
N LEU A 201 4.78 14.99 -8.17
CA LEU A 201 4.69 13.67 -8.78
C LEU A 201 3.50 12.79 -8.33
N ALA A 202 2.53 13.30 -7.55
CA ALA A 202 1.49 12.49 -6.92
C ALA A 202 0.74 11.54 -7.88
N LEU A 203 0.56 11.95 -9.14
CA LEU A 203 -0.10 11.20 -10.21
C LEU A 203 0.82 10.96 -11.42
N ALA A 204 2.13 11.15 -11.26
CA ALA A 204 3.13 10.94 -12.29
C ALA A 204 3.03 9.56 -12.94
N GLY A 205 3.26 9.46 -14.25
CA GLY A 205 3.37 8.14 -14.91
C GLY A 205 2.08 7.35 -15.02
N ASN A 206 0.90 7.98 -14.85
CA ASN A 206 -0.41 7.38 -15.11
C ASN A 206 -0.85 7.56 -16.57
N LYS A 207 -2.03 7.03 -16.93
CA LYS A 207 -2.65 7.10 -18.27
C LYS A 207 -3.81 8.11 -18.32
N ILE A 208 -3.77 9.13 -17.47
CA ILE A 208 -4.84 10.14 -17.35
C ILE A 208 -4.76 11.08 -18.56
N ALA A 209 -5.82 11.18 -19.34
CA ALA A 209 -5.87 12.08 -20.51
C ALA A 209 -6.50 13.45 -20.18
N LYS A 210 -7.43 13.47 -19.21
CA LYS A 210 -8.15 14.66 -18.75
C LYS A 210 -8.27 14.58 -17.23
N LEU A 211 -8.12 15.72 -16.57
CA LEU A 211 -8.22 15.78 -15.11
C LEU A 211 -8.90 17.08 -14.67
N THR A 212 -9.85 16.96 -13.75
CA THR A 212 -10.51 18.11 -13.13
C THR A 212 -9.89 18.38 -11.77
N LEU A 213 -9.32 19.56 -11.58
CA LEU A 213 -8.88 20.07 -10.28
C LEU A 213 -10.08 20.77 -9.60
N PRO A 214 -10.44 20.39 -8.36
CA PRO A 214 -11.69 20.84 -7.73
C PRO A 214 -11.60 22.32 -7.32
N ALA A 215 -12.77 22.93 -7.07
CA ALA A 215 -12.85 24.32 -6.63
C ALA A 215 -12.21 24.53 -5.24
N GLU A 216 -12.33 23.52 -4.37
CA GLU A 216 -11.80 23.50 -3.00
C GLU A 216 -10.31 23.14 -2.92
N LEU A 217 -9.63 22.93 -4.07
CA LEU A 217 -8.18 22.71 -4.08
C LEU A 217 -7.48 23.97 -3.59
N ILE A 218 -6.67 23.84 -2.54
CA ILE A 218 -5.94 24.95 -1.92
C ILE A 218 -4.55 25.09 -2.53
N ALA A 219 -3.85 23.97 -2.73
CA ALA A 219 -2.48 23.95 -3.21
C ALA A 219 -2.21 22.76 -4.14
N SER A 220 -1.42 23.00 -5.18
CA SER A 220 -0.90 21.93 -6.03
C SER A 220 0.49 22.30 -6.51
N ASN A 221 1.41 21.35 -6.45
CA ASN A 221 2.68 21.48 -7.18
C ASN A 221 2.39 21.34 -8.68
N PHE A 222 3.17 22.02 -9.52
CA PHE A 222 2.97 22.00 -10.97
C PHE A 222 3.44 20.69 -11.62
N ASP A 223 4.37 19.97 -10.99
CA ASP A 223 4.96 18.72 -11.49
C ASP A 223 4.18 17.46 -11.06
N PHE A 224 2.96 17.60 -10.53
CA PHE A 224 2.18 16.48 -9.99
C PHE A 224 1.83 15.37 -11.01
N LEU A 225 1.93 15.65 -12.31
CA LEU A 225 1.73 14.71 -13.42
C LEU A 225 3.01 14.37 -14.20
N ASP A 226 4.14 14.99 -13.83
CA ASP A 226 5.38 14.85 -14.58
C ASP A 226 6.03 13.50 -14.32
N LYS A 227 6.58 12.87 -15.35
CA LYS A 227 7.36 11.63 -15.17
C LYS A 227 8.77 11.98 -14.66
N GLN A 228 9.37 11.10 -13.84
CA GLN A 228 10.77 11.26 -13.40
C GLN A 228 11.80 11.28 -14.54
N LYS A 229 11.40 10.89 -15.77
CA LYS A 229 12.22 11.00 -16.98
C LYS A 229 11.33 11.42 -18.16
N LEU A 230 11.42 12.69 -18.58
CA LEU A 230 10.81 13.15 -19.84
C LEU A 230 11.43 12.37 -20.99
N SER A 231 10.72 11.38 -21.51
CA SER A 231 11.10 10.66 -22.73
C SER A 231 9.99 10.83 -23.76
N SER A 232 10.06 11.93 -24.53
CA SER A 232 9.17 12.27 -25.66
C SER A 232 7.68 12.46 -25.30
N PRO A 233 6.90 13.17 -26.14
CA PRO A 233 5.56 13.59 -25.73
C PRO A 233 4.59 12.41 -25.77
N GLU A 234 4.23 11.90 -24.59
CA GLU A 234 2.86 11.45 -24.40
C GLU A 234 1.92 12.66 -24.49
N THR A 235 0.67 12.42 -24.88
CA THR A 235 -0.34 13.48 -24.94
C THR A 235 -0.43 14.16 -23.57
N LYS A 236 -0.12 15.46 -23.50
CA LYS A 236 -0.24 16.26 -22.27
C LYS A 236 -1.65 16.09 -21.68
N VAL A 237 -1.73 16.01 -20.36
CA VAL A 237 -3.01 15.91 -19.66
C VAL A 237 -3.76 17.24 -19.79
N ASN A 238 -5.01 17.21 -20.26
CA ASN A 238 -5.83 18.41 -20.31
C ASN A 238 -6.47 18.67 -18.96
N LEU A 239 -6.09 19.77 -18.31
CA LEU A 239 -6.64 20.18 -17.03
C LEU A 239 -7.90 21.03 -17.20
N THR A 240 -8.91 20.75 -16.38
CA THR A 240 -9.98 21.68 -16.06
C THR A 240 -9.76 22.14 -14.62
N ILE A 241 -9.51 23.43 -14.41
CA ILE A 241 -9.20 23.97 -13.08
C ILE A 241 -10.38 24.81 -12.60
N ASN A 242 -11.12 24.30 -11.61
CA ASN A 242 -12.33 24.96 -11.12
C ASN A 242 -12.04 26.06 -10.09
N ASN A 243 -10.87 26.02 -9.44
CA ASN A 243 -10.43 27.10 -8.57
C ASN A 243 -9.83 28.26 -9.40
N ALA A 244 -10.48 29.44 -9.36
CA ALA A 244 -10.10 30.58 -10.19
C ALA A 244 -8.67 31.09 -9.92
N THR A 245 -8.28 31.17 -8.65
CA THR A 245 -6.93 31.65 -8.25
C THR A 245 -5.85 30.68 -8.70
N LEU A 246 -6.07 29.37 -8.56
CA LEU A 246 -5.16 28.35 -9.07
C LEU A 246 -5.14 28.33 -10.59
N LYS A 247 -6.27 28.51 -11.29
CA LYS A 247 -6.31 28.58 -12.76
C LYS A 247 -5.39 29.68 -13.28
N GLU A 248 -5.44 30.87 -12.68
CA GLU A 248 -4.55 31.98 -13.06
C GLU A 248 -3.07 31.72 -12.71
N THR A 249 -2.81 31.06 -11.58
CA THR A 249 -1.45 30.66 -11.18
C THR A 249 -0.85 29.65 -12.16
N PHE A 250 -1.62 28.63 -12.55
CA PHE A 250 -1.21 27.63 -13.54
C PHE A 250 -1.01 28.24 -14.93
N LYS A 251 -1.87 29.17 -15.36
CA LYS A 251 -1.69 29.88 -16.64
C LYS A 251 -0.38 30.67 -16.69
N LYS A 252 -0.05 31.41 -15.64
CA LYS A 252 1.21 32.17 -15.56
C LYS A 252 2.44 31.27 -15.59
N GLU A 253 2.37 30.15 -14.87
CA GLU A 253 3.44 29.15 -14.87
C GLU A 253 3.61 28.54 -16.28
N LEU A 254 2.52 28.20 -16.96
CA LEU A 254 2.55 27.66 -18.32
C LEU A 254 3.09 28.68 -19.33
N GLN A 255 2.80 29.97 -19.17
CA GLN A 255 3.39 31.04 -20.00
C GLN A 255 4.90 31.16 -19.79
N THR A 256 5.37 30.97 -18.55
CA THR A 256 6.80 31.05 -18.21
C THR A 256 7.55 29.79 -18.65
N ASN A 257 6.90 28.62 -18.58
CA ASN A 257 7.50 27.30 -18.79
C ASN A 257 6.61 26.39 -19.67
N PRO A 258 6.38 26.73 -20.96
CA PRO A 258 5.36 26.10 -21.81
C PRO A 258 5.56 24.59 -22.06
N ASP A 259 6.81 24.13 -22.06
CA ASP A 259 7.18 22.74 -22.37
C ASP A 259 7.68 21.95 -21.17
N LYS A 260 7.69 22.57 -19.98
CA LYS A 260 8.24 21.94 -18.78
C LYS A 260 7.34 20.85 -18.21
N TYR A 261 6.03 21.07 -18.25
CA TYR A 261 5.05 20.23 -17.56
C TYR A 261 4.26 19.34 -18.50
N ASN A 262 3.82 18.19 -18.01
CA ASN A 262 3.03 17.20 -18.76
C ASN A 262 1.52 17.50 -18.80
N TRP A 263 1.14 18.78 -18.77
CA TRP A 263 -0.25 19.20 -18.81
C TRP A 263 -0.47 20.48 -19.61
N THR A 264 -1.70 20.65 -20.06
CA THR A 264 -2.27 21.86 -20.67
C THR A 264 -3.51 22.26 -19.88
N ILE A 265 -4.01 23.47 -20.11
CA ILE A 265 -5.27 23.93 -19.50
C ILE A 265 -6.30 24.03 -20.62
N THR A 266 -7.48 23.45 -20.41
CA THR A 266 -8.63 23.64 -21.30
C THR A 266 -9.10 25.09 -21.16
N GLU A 267 -9.25 25.80 -22.28
CA GLU A 267 -9.73 27.20 -22.28
C GLU A 267 -11.07 27.35 -21.55
#